data_AF-A0A7C9IPB2-F1
#
_entry.id   AF-A0A7C9IPB2-F1
#
_cell.length_a   1.000
_cell.length_b   1.000
_cell.length_c   1.000
_cell.angle_alpha   90.00
_cell.angle_beta   90.00
_cell.angle_gamma   90.00
#
_symmetry.space_group_name_H-M   'P 1'
#
loop_
_entity.id
_entity.type
_entity.pdbx_description
1 polymer ?
#
loop_
_entity_poly.entity_id
_entity_poly.type
_entity_poly.pdbx_seq_one_letter_code
_entity_poly.pdbx_strand_id
1 'polypeptide(L)'
;MTRLAPLSQAAHGTLGWTPTVSGLSLDGTASVPVSMDELPDFAVRFPLAIRMVRGRAAPVVPVGALQGGNTPLLDASGGWRPRIVPFALRQGPFQSVRTGERDAVFVDETVLSAPGGPVVPLFDGKGDLSDATREHLSALAGWQKSMRQAEQAATALFKARLLQPWREGETTLFAPDADALAALGGVRLAQMHETGALRLAHMVELSQALIGAAVPPARPAPAREANAEGDAFLRALREEMS
;
A
#
# COMPACT_ATOMS: atom_id res chain seq x y z
N MET A 1 9.17 -16.01 13.48
CA MET A 1 9.83 -16.34 12.19
C MET A 1 8.76 -16.84 11.25
N THR A 2 8.67 -16.30 10.03
CA THR A 2 7.69 -16.72 8.99
C THR A 2 7.88 -18.19 8.62
N ARG A 3 6.78 -18.93 8.42
CA ARG A 3 6.80 -20.33 7.97
C ARG A 3 5.95 -20.48 6.70
N LEU A 4 6.60 -20.42 5.54
CA LEU A 4 5.92 -20.50 4.24
C LEU A 4 5.71 -21.95 3.81
N ALA A 5 4.47 -22.31 3.49
CA ALA A 5 4.09 -23.60 2.91
C ALA A 5 3.21 -23.41 1.66
N PRO A 6 3.26 -24.32 0.67
CA PRO A 6 2.35 -24.27 -0.48
C PRO A 6 0.89 -24.37 -0.02
N LEU A 7 0.05 -23.43 -0.43
CA LEU A 7 -1.37 -23.43 -0.10
C LEU A 7 -2.03 -24.69 -0.68
N SER A 8 -2.65 -25.48 0.19
CA SER A 8 -3.28 -26.75 -0.17
C SER A 8 -4.43 -27.09 0.78
N GLN A 9 -5.46 -27.73 0.24
CA GLN A 9 -6.61 -28.17 1.01
C GLN A 9 -6.22 -29.22 2.06
N ALA A 10 -5.31 -30.12 1.73
CA ALA A 10 -4.88 -31.20 2.64
C ALA A 10 -4.24 -30.66 3.93
N ALA A 11 -3.44 -29.60 3.83
CA ALA A 11 -2.76 -29.01 5.00
C ALA A 11 -3.55 -27.86 5.65
N HIS A 12 -4.36 -27.12 4.88
CA HIS A 12 -4.96 -25.86 5.34
C HIS A 12 -6.48 -25.81 5.20
N GLY A 13 -7.14 -26.91 4.84
CA GLY A 13 -8.58 -26.96 4.54
C GLY A 13 -9.47 -26.49 5.69
N THR A 14 -9.01 -26.64 6.93
CA THR A 14 -9.70 -26.18 8.13
C THR A 14 -9.17 -24.85 8.65
N LEU A 15 -8.23 -24.18 7.99
CA LEU A 15 -7.61 -22.95 8.48
C LEU A 15 -8.23 -21.72 7.82
N GLY A 16 -8.14 -20.59 8.51
CA GLY A 16 -8.52 -19.27 8.03
C GLY A 16 -7.46 -18.22 8.30
N TRP A 17 -7.64 -17.05 7.72
CA TRP A 17 -6.76 -15.90 7.83
C TRP A 17 -7.53 -14.64 8.20
N THR A 18 -6.87 -13.68 8.84
CA THR A 18 -7.48 -12.40 9.19
C THR A 18 -6.92 -11.30 8.27
N PRO A 19 -7.77 -10.57 7.53
CA PRO A 19 -7.32 -9.42 6.75
C PRO A 19 -6.66 -8.38 7.66
N THR A 20 -5.45 -7.96 7.30
CA THR A 20 -4.76 -6.89 8.02
C THR A 20 -5.32 -5.54 7.58
N VAL A 21 -6.16 -4.92 8.42
CA VAL A 21 -6.87 -3.68 8.08
C VAL A 21 -6.57 -2.49 9.01
N SER A 22 -5.94 -2.73 10.17
CA SER A 22 -5.72 -1.71 11.20
C SER A 22 -4.47 -2.00 12.04
N GLY A 23 -3.85 -0.96 12.62
CA GLY A 23 -2.82 -1.12 13.66
C GLY A 23 -1.44 -1.59 13.17
N LEU A 24 -1.11 -1.33 11.90
CA LEU A 24 0.21 -1.63 11.34
C LEU A 24 1.28 -0.71 11.94
N SER A 25 2.20 -1.27 12.73
CA SER A 25 3.44 -0.59 13.11
C SER A 25 4.44 -0.63 11.95
N LEU A 26 5.09 0.50 11.72
CA LEU A 26 6.16 0.65 10.73
C LEU A 26 7.53 0.86 11.39
N ASP A 27 7.67 0.49 12.66
CA ASP A 27 8.94 0.57 13.38
C ASP A 27 10.03 -0.19 12.62
N GLY A 28 11.15 0.48 12.35
CA GLY A 28 12.26 -0.06 11.56
C GLY A 28 12.01 -0.20 10.05
N THR A 29 10.84 0.19 9.54
CA THR A 29 10.55 0.17 8.10
C THR A 29 11.14 1.38 7.39
N ALA A 30 12.19 1.18 6.59
CA ALA A 30 12.80 2.26 5.82
C ALA A 30 11.89 2.82 4.72
N SER A 31 11.14 1.95 4.03
CA SER A 31 10.28 2.35 2.92
C SER A 31 9.21 1.30 2.62
N VAL A 32 8.04 1.72 2.12
CA VAL A 32 6.97 0.81 1.67
C VAL A 32 6.84 0.89 0.15
N PRO A 33 6.90 -0.23 -0.58
CA PRO A 33 6.77 -0.22 -2.04
C PRO A 33 5.36 0.12 -2.49
N VAL A 34 5.24 0.80 -3.63
CA VAL A 34 3.98 1.23 -4.23
C VAL A 34 3.88 0.67 -5.65
N SER A 35 2.75 0.09 -6.03
CA SER A 35 2.54 -0.41 -7.39
C SER A 35 2.11 0.69 -8.36
N MET A 36 2.19 0.43 -9.67
CA MET A 36 1.81 1.40 -10.70
C MET A 36 0.33 1.84 -10.58
N ASP A 37 -0.55 0.93 -10.18
CA ASP A 37 -1.99 1.20 -10.01
C ASP A 37 -2.30 1.94 -8.71
N GLU A 38 -1.45 1.81 -7.68
CA GLU A 38 -1.57 2.58 -6.45
C GLU A 38 -1.08 4.03 -6.61
N LEU A 39 -0.18 4.31 -7.57
CA LEU A 39 0.45 5.62 -7.72
C LEU A 39 -0.53 6.82 -7.74
N PRO A 40 -1.66 6.82 -8.49
CA PRO A 40 -2.54 7.98 -8.53
C PRO A 40 -3.13 8.32 -7.15
N ASP A 41 -3.51 7.29 -6.39
CA ASP A 41 -4.04 7.46 -5.06
C ASP A 41 -2.96 7.89 -4.07
N PHE A 42 -1.75 7.40 -4.25
CA PHE A 42 -0.65 7.67 -3.34
C PHE A 42 -0.01 9.03 -3.57
N ALA A 43 0.14 9.46 -4.83
CA ALA A 43 0.82 10.70 -5.20
C ALA A 43 0.20 11.96 -4.57
N VAL A 44 -1.11 11.94 -4.32
CA VAL A 44 -1.84 13.06 -3.70
C VAL A 44 -1.92 12.99 -2.18
N ARG A 45 -1.41 11.92 -1.57
CA ARG A 45 -1.54 11.64 -0.12
C ARG A 45 -0.20 11.44 0.58
N PHE A 46 0.80 10.94 -0.13
CA PHE A 46 2.12 10.57 0.40
C PHE A 46 3.22 11.19 -0.45
N PRO A 47 4.28 11.76 0.16
CA PRO A 47 5.52 11.95 -0.56
C PRO A 47 6.01 10.60 -1.09
N LEU A 48 6.26 10.53 -2.39
CA LEU A 48 6.84 9.37 -3.04
C LEU A 48 8.31 9.62 -3.35
N ALA A 49 9.07 8.55 -3.44
CA ALA A 49 10.45 8.57 -3.93
C ALA A 49 10.69 7.32 -4.78
N ILE A 50 11.79 7.31 -5.53
CA ILE A 50 12.28 6.10 -6.21
C ILE A 50 13.45 5.56 -5.41
N ARG A 51 13.32 4.34 -4.90
CA ARG A 51 14.39 3.68 -4.14
C ARG A 51 15.21 2.78 -5.04
N MET A 52 16.53 2.89 -4.92
CA MET A 52 17.48 2.02 -5.59
C MET A 52 18.04 0.97 -4.62
N VAL A 53 17.87 -0.32 -4.94
CA VAL A 53 18.46 -1.42 -4.18
C VAL A 53 18.98 -2.48 -5.15
N ARG A 54 20.28 -2.80 -5.07
CA ARG A 54 20.92 -3.89 -5.83
C ARG A 54 20.60 -3.85 -7.34
N GLY A 55 20.65 -2.64 -7.93
CA GLY A 55 20.42 -2.42 -9.36
C GLY A 55 18.96 -2.46 -9.82
N ARG A 56 18.00 -2.55 -8.89
CA ARG A 56 16.56 -2.38 -9.17
C ARG A 56 16.07 -1.06 -8.58
N ALA A 57 15.21 -0.40 -9.34
CA ALA A 57 14.51 0.80 -8.95
C ALA A 57 13.04 0.47 -8.68
N ALA A 58 12.46 1.02 -7.63
CA ALA A 58 11.02 0.91 -7.37
C ALA A 58 10.49 2.20 -6.72
N PRO A 59 9.27 2.64 -7.04
CA PRO A 59 8.63 3.70 -6.29
C PRO A 59 8.25 3.23 -4.89
N VAL A 60 8.45 4.11 -3.91
CA VAL A 60 8.23 3.85 -2.50
C VAL A 60 7.63 5.06 -1.79
N VAL A 61 6.94 4.80 -0.69
CA VAL A 61 6.78 5.77 0.40
C VAL A 61 8.03 5.67 1.29
N PRO A 62 8.87 6.72 1.41
CA PRO A 62 10.13 6.68 2.14
C PRO A 62 9.92 6.88 3.66
N VAL A 63 9.24 5.92 4.30
CA VAL A 63 8.82 5.97 5.73
C VAL A 63 9.93 6.44 6.66
N GLY A 64 11.12 5.82 6.61
CA GLY A 64 12.23 6.15 7.52
C GLY A 64 12.76 7.58 7.34
N ALA A 65 12.69 8.13 6.13
CA ALA A 65 13.13 9.50 5.86
C ALA A 65 12.04 10.55 6.15
N LEU A 66 10.82 10.09 6.44
CA LEU A 66 9.68 10.89 6.90
C LEU A 66 9.49 10.80 8.43
N GLN A 67 10.10 9.80 9.09
CA GLN A 67 10.15 9.71 10.55
C GLN A 67 10.91 10.93 11.10
N GLY A 68 10.24 11.72 11.95
CA GLY A 68 10.74 13.00 12.48
C GLY A 68 10.14 14.26 11.82
N GLY A 69 9.39 14.13 10.73
CA GLY A 69 8.58 15.20 10.15
C GLY A 69 7.11 15.13 10.59
N ASN A 70 6.41 16.27 10.62
CA ASN A 70 4.94 16.34 10.74
C ASN A 70 4.28 15.79 9.47
N THR A 71 4.38 14.48 9.24
CA THR A 71 3.86 13.84 8.04
C THR A 71 2.48 13.26 8.37
N PRO A 72 1.41 13.57 7.62
CA PRO A 72 0.03 13.08 7.90
C PRO A 72 -0.15 11.56 7.75
N LEU A 73 0.94 10.85 7.46
CA LEU A 73 0.98 9.44 7.10
C LEU A 73 1.06 8.51 8.29
N LEU A 74 1.68 8.97 9.37
CA LEU A 74 1.91 8.21 10.57
C LEU A 74 1.22 8.88 11.76
N ASP A 75 0.70 8.08 12.67
CA ASP A 75 0.25 8.59 13.95
C ASP A 75 1.42 8.91 14.88
N ALA A 76 1.11 9.52 16.03
CA ALA A 76 2.11 9.85 17.03
C ALA A 76 2.85 8.61 17.56
N SER A 77 2.33 7.40 17.31
CA SER A 77 2.92 6.11 17.62
C SER A 77 3.58 5.42 16.41
N GLY A 78 3.69 6.07 15.25
CA GLY A 78 4.30 5.49 14.04
C GLY A 78 3.38 4.56 13.23
N GLY A 79 2.09 4.47 13.57
CA GLY A 79 1.08 3.67 12.88
C GLY A 79 0.52 4.36 11.63
N TRP A 80 0.14 3.60 10.61
CA TRP A 80 -0.36 4.15 9.33
C TRP A 80 -1.73 4.87 9.49
N ARG A 81 -1.78 6.19 9.26
CA ARG A 81 -2.98 7.06 9.43
C ARG A 81 -3.98 7.24 8.26
N PRO A 82 -3.68 6.94 6.98
CA PRO A 82 -4.62 7.23 5.89
C PRO A 82 -5.64 6.12 5.61
N ARG A 83 -6.79 6.50 5.05
CA ARG A 83 -7.89 5.61 4.59
C ARG A 83 -7.47 4.56 3.55
N ILE A 84 -6.25 4.67 3.02
CA ILE A 84 -5.70 3.78 1.99
C ILE A 84 -4.45 3.13 2.57
N VAL A 85 -4.50 1.80 2.73
CA VAL A 85 -3.37 0.98 3.16
C VAL A 85 -2.72 0.33 1.94
N PRO A 86 -1.42 0.55 1.68
CA PRO A 86 -0.74 -0.05 0.55
C PRO A 86 -0.85 -1.57 0.62
N PHE A 87 -1.07 -2.19 -0.53
CA PHE A 87 -1.27 -3.63 -0.62
C PHE A 87 -0.09 -4.39 0.00
N ALA A 88 1.14 -3.87 -0.13
CA ALA A 88 2.34 -4.42 0.50
C ALA A 88 2.21 -4.68 2.00
N LEU A 89 1.42 -3.86 2.71
CA LEU A 89 1.20 -3.99 4.16
C LEU A 89 -0.01 -4.87 4.53
N ARG A 90 -0.86 -5.21 3.56
CA ARG A 90 -2.09 -6.02 3.76
C ARG A 90 -2.17 -7.26 2.87
N GLN A 91 -1.08 -7.64 2.22
CA GLN A 91 -1.01 -8.81 1.33
C GLN A 91 -1.12 -10.15 2.07
N GLY A 92 -0.76 -10.15 3.36
CA GLY A 92 -0.67 -11.36 4.17
C GLY A 92 -1.99 -12.13 4.23
N PRO A 93 -1.95 -13.45 4.48
CA PRO A 93 -0.76 -14.28 4.72
C PRO A 93 -0.09 -14.83 3.45
N PHE A 94 -0.49 -14.36 2.27
CA PHE A 94 -0.14 -15.02 1.01
C PHE A 94 1.12 -14.45 0.36
N GLN A 95 1.87 -15.34 -0.28
CA GLN A 95 2.98 -14.99 -1.16
C GLN A 95 2.83 -15.79 -2.46
N SER A 96 2.84 -15.10 -3.60
CA SER A 96 2.87 -15.78 -4.89
C SER A 96 4.31 -15.84 -5.40
N VAL A 97 4.76 -17.05 -5.71
CA VAL A 97 6.08 -17.35 -6.28
C VAL A 97 5.86 -17.93 -7.67
N ARG A 98 6.51 -17.31 -8.67
CA ARG A 98 6.46 -17.83 -10.04
C ARG A 98 7.30 -19.10 -10.15
N THR A 99 6.67 -20.23 -10.46
CA THR A 99 7.31 -21.53 -10.65
C THR A 99 7.10 -22.00 -12.08
N GLY A 100 8.02 -21.60 -12.97
CA GLY A 100 7.93 -21.89 -14.40
C GLY A 100 6.75 -21.14 -15.05
N GLU A 101 5.78 -21.90 -15.59
CA GLU A 101 4.59 -21.36 -16.26
C GLU A 101 3.40 -21.10 -15.31
N ARG A 102 3.48 -21.55 -14.05
CA ARG A 102 2.39 -21.37 -13.08
C ARG A 102 2.88 -20.53 -11.89
N ASP A 103 1.97 -19.74 -11.33
CA ASP A 103 2.20 -19.08 -10.06
C ASP A 103 1.78 -20.04 -8.94
N ALA A 104 2.72 -20.38 -8.06
CA ALA A 104 2.44 -21.14 -6.85
C ALA A 104 2.17 -20.19 -5.69
N VAL A 105 1.03 -20.36 -5.04
CA VAL A 105 0.69 -19.59 -3.84
C VAL A 105 1.20 -20.31 -2.61
N PHE A 106 1.99 -19.59 -1.82
CA PHE A 106 2.45 -19.97 -0.49
C PHE A 106 1.67 -19.17 0.55
N VAL A 107 1.55 -19.74 1.73
CA VAL A 107 0.92 -19.11 2.89
C VAL A 107 1.85 -19.18 4.09
N ASP A 108 1.91 -18.10 4.88
CA ASP A 108 2.59 -18.12 6.17
C ASP A 108 1.70 -18.79 7.21
N GLU A 109 2.04 -20.03 7.57
CA GLU A 109 1.28 -20.83 8.52
C GLU A 109 1.25 -20.22 9.93
N THR A 110 2.19 -19.33 10.27
CA THR A 110 2.29 -18.75 11.62
C THR A 110 1.19 -17.74 11.96
N VAL A 111 0.47 -17.27 10.95
CA VAL A 111 -0.61 -16.27 11.07
C VAL A 111 -1.97 -16.84 10.68
N LEU A 112 -2.04 -18.15 10.42
CA LEU A 112 -3.30 -18.86 10.21
C LEU A 112 -3.94 -19.22 11.54
N SER A 113 -5.26 -19.33 11.54
CA SER A 113 -6.04 -19.66 12.73
C SER A 113 -7.12 -20.68 12.41
N ALA A 114 -7.47 -21.50 13.39
CA ALA A 114 -8.58 -22.43 13.28
C ALA A 114 -9.92 -21.67 13.13
N PRO A 115 -10.96 -22.31 12.57
CA PRO A 115 -12.28 -21.71 12.45
C PRO A 115 -12.89 -21.55 13.84
N GLY A 116 -13.62 -20.46 14.07
CA GLY A 116 -14.28 -20.18 15.36
C GLY A 116 -13.98 -18.79 15.92
N GLY A 117 -13.00 -18.08 15.37
CA GLY A 117 -12.78 -16.65 15.56
C GLY A 117 -13.19 -15.82 14.33
N PRO A 118 -12.97 -14.48 14.35
CA PRO A 118 -13.18 -13.61 13.20
C PRO A 118 -12.11 -13.83 12.13
N VAL A 119 -12.22 -14.94 11.40
CA VAL A 119 -11.29 -15.37 10.35
C VAL A 119 -12.03 -15.60 9.03
N VAL A 120 -11.34 -15.35 7.92
CA VAL A 120 -11.77 -15.72 6.56
C VAL A 120 -11.28 -17.13 6.28
N PRO A 121 -12.16 -18.12 6.03
CA PRO A 121 -11.74 -19.47 5.69
C PRO A 121 -10.88 -19.47 4.41
N LEU A 122 -9.83 -20.29 4.37
CA LEU A 122 -9.03 -20.46 3.16
C LEU A 122 -9.79 -21.23 2.08
N PHE A 123 -10.50 -22.27 2.49
CA PHE A 123 -11.28 -23.16 1.63
C PHE A 123 -12.76 -23.12 2.02
N ASP A 124 -13.61 -23.44 1.06
CA ASP A 124 -15.03 -23.67 1.28
C ASP A 124 -15.31 -25.12 1.72
N GLY A 125 -16.56 -25.42 2.04
CA GLY A 125 -16.98 -26.77 2.46
C GLY A 125 -16.89 -27.84 1.36
N LYS A 126 -16.58 -27.48 0.11
CA LYS A 126 -16.42 -28.39 -1.02
C LYS A 126 -14.94 -28.69 -1.32
N GLY A 127 -14.03 -27.94 -0.71
CA GLY A 127 -12.60 -28.08 -0.92
C GLY A 127 -11.99 -27.13 -1.94
N ASP A 128 -12.79 -26.23 -2.49
CA ASP A 128 -12.32 -25.13 -3.33
C ASP A 128 -11.87 -23.96 -2.44
N LEU A 129 -11.10 -23.02 -3.01
CA LEU A 129 -10.82 -21.76 -2.29
C LEU A 129 -12.12 -21.01 -2.00
N SER A 130 -12.23 -20.46 -0.79
CA SER A 130 -13.35 -19.57 -0.48
C SER A 130 -13.35 -18.34 -1.39
N ASP A 131 -14.52 -17.76 -1.64
CA ASP A 131 -14.64 -16.60 -2.54
C ASP A 131 -13.73 -15.44 -2.12
N ALA A 132 -13.73 -15.11 -0.82
CA ALA A 132 -12.87 -14.06 -0.26
C ALA A 132 -11.38 -14.36 -0.44
N THR A 133 -10.95 -15.61 -0.26
CA THR A 133 -9.54 -16.00 -0.49
C THR A 133 -9.19 -15.92 -1.98
N ARG A 134 -10.08 -16.36 -2.86
CA ARG A 134 -9.90 -16.29 -4.32
C ARG A 134 -9.79 -14.85 -4.82
N GLU A 135 -10.67 -13.98 -4.35
CA GLU A 135 -10.63 -12.54 -4.65
C GLU A 135 -9.34 -11.90 -4.16
N HIS A 136 -8.91 -12.19 -2.93
CA HIS A 136 -7.66 -11.67 -2.39
C HIS A 136 -6.43 -12.15 -3.16
N LEU A 137 -6.39 -13.42 -3.56
CA LEU A 137 -5.30 -13.96 -4.38
C LEU A 137 -5.29 -13.35 -5.80
N SER A 138 -6.46 -13.09 -6.38
CA SER A 138 -6.57 -12.35 -7.64
C SER A 138 -6.02 -10.92 -7.50
N ALA A 139 -6.37 -10.23 -6.41
CA ALA A 139 -5.85 -8.90 -6.10
C ALA A 139 -4.33 -8.90 -5.88
N LEU A 140 -3.79 -9.92 -5.20
CA LEU A 140 -2.34 -10.10 -5.02
C LEU A 140 -1.63 -10.28 -6.37
N ALA A 141 -2.16 -11.13 -7.25
CA ALA A 141 -1.59 -11.35 -8.58
C ALA A 141 -1.60 -10.06 -9.43
N GLY A 142 -2.72 -9.31 -9.39
CA GLY A 142 -2.84 -8.00 -10.02
C GLY A 142 -1.82 -7.01 -9.48
N TRP A 143 -1.71 -6.90 -8.16
CA TRP A 143 -0.74 -6.03 -7.50
C TRP A 143 0.70 -6.40 -7.85
N GLN A 144 1.07 -7.69 -7.87
CA GLN A 144 2.41 -8.13 -8.27
C GLN A 144 2.74 -7.78 -9.74
N LYS A 145 1.76 -7.89 -10.64
CA LYS A 145 1.92 -7.44 -12.04
C LYS A 145 2.15 -5.93 -12.09
N SER A 146 1.36 -5.17 -11.34
CA SER A 146 1.47 -3.71 -11.24
C SER A 146 2.80 -3.25 -10.62
N MET A 147 3.32 -4.01 -9.65
CA MET A 147 4.65 -3.81 -9.08
C MET A 147 5.76 -3.98 -10.12
N ARG A 148 5.70 -5.01 -10.97
CA ARG A 148 6.69 -5.21 -12.04
C ARG A 148 6.68 -4.06 -13.05
N GLN A 149 5.51 -3.52 -13.37
CA GLN A 149 5.40 -2.33 -14.22
C GLN A 149 6.04 -1.10 -13.56
N ALA A 150 5.81 -0.91 -12.25
CA ALA A 150 6.44 0.15 -11.48
C ALA A 150 7.98 0.02 -11.45
N GLU A 151 8.50 -1.19 -11.24
CA GLU A 151 9.94 -1.46 -11.28
C GLU A 151 10.54 -1.20 -12.67
N GLN A 152 9.85 -1.61 -13.72
CA GLN A 152 10.27 -1.37 -15.11
C GLN A 152 10.34 0.14 -15.41
N ALA A 153 9.29 0.88 -15.06
CA ALA A 153 9.21 2.33 -15.24
C ALA A 153 10.31 3.06 -14.45
N ALA A 154 10.48 2.73 -13.17
CA ALA A 154 11.52 3.34 -12.33
C ALA A 154 12.92 3.03 -12.85
N THR A 155 13.16 1.80 -13.31
CA THR A 155 14.45 1.40 -13.86
C THR A 155 14.73 2.10 -15.18
N ALA A 156 13.72 2.37 -16.00
CA ALA A 156 13.85 3.15 -17.23
C ALA A 156 14.28 4.60 -16.93
N LEU A 157 13.65 5.26 -15.94
CA LEU A 157 14.04 6.60 -15.49
C LEU A 157 15.50 6.63 -15.01
N PHE A 158 15.89 5.66 -14.17
CA PHE A 158 17.25 5.55 -13.65
C PHE A 158 18.28 5.37 -14.77
N LYS A 159 18.06 4.42 -15.69
CA LYS A 159 18.98 4.16 -16.82
C LYS A 159 19.09 5.35 -17.76
N ALA A 160 18.01 6.11 -17.93
CA ALA A 160 17.98 7.31 -18.76
C ALA A 160 18.62 8.54 -18.08
N ARG A 161 19.10 8.41 -16.83
CA ARG A 161 19.65 9.49 -16.00
C ARG A 161 18.67 10.66 -15.82
N LEU A 162 17.39 10.32 -15.61
CA LEU A 162 16.30 11.29 -15.41
C LEU A 162 15.95 11.45 -13.92
N LEU A 163 16.84 11.01 -13.04
CA LEU A 163 16.65 10.99 -11.60
C LEU A 163 17.79 11.76 -10.92
N GLN A 164 17.43 12.51 -9.89
CA GLN A 164 18.34 13.22 -9.01
C GLN A 164 18.18 12.70 -7.57
N PRO A 165 19.20 12.85 -6.70
CA PRO A 165 19.07 12.52 -5.28
C PRO A 165 17.82 13.18 -4.67
N TRP A 166 17.08 12.44 -3.85
CA TRP A 166 15.83 12.93 -3.28
C TRP A 166 16.03 14.08 -2.28
N ARG A 167 17.16 14.03 -1.55
CA ARG A 167 17.65 15.07 -0.64
C ARG A 167 19.17 15.10 -0.69
N GLU A 168 19.77 16.19 -0.24
CA GLU A 168 21.22 16.26 -0.09
C GLU A 168 21.72 15.15 0.87
N GLY A 169 22.78 14.46 0.47
CA GLY A 169 23.35 13.34 1.24
C GLY A 169 22.59 12.01 1.14
N GLU A 170 21.40 11.99 0.52
CA GLU A 170 20.64 10.75 0.30
C GLU A 170 21.20 9.99 -0.92
N THR A 171 21.51 8.71 -0.74
CA THR A 171 22.18 7.89 -1.76
C THR A 171 21.30 6.77 -2.30
N THR A 172 20.18 6.51 -1.64
CA THR A 172 19.30 5.37 -1.95
C THR A 172 17.92 5.78 -2.44
N LEU A 173 17.53 7.04 -2.22
CA LEU A 173 16.26 7.61 -2.67
C LEU A 173 16.50 8.71 -3.70
N PHE A 174 15.63 8.74 -4.72
CA PHE A 174 15.72 9.64 -5.85
C PHE A 174 14.36 10.29 -6.14
N ALA A 175 14.39 11.49 -6.70
CA ALA A 175 13.26 12.16 -7.33
C ALA A 175 13.51 12.31 -8.84
N PRO A 176 12.45 12.50 -9.64
CA PRO A 176 12.59 12.92 -11.02
C PRO A 176 13.35 14.25 -11.12
N ASP A 177 14.20 14.36 -12.13
CA ASP A 177 14.88 15.60 -12.52
C ASP A 177 14.01 16.33 -13.56
N ALA A 178 13.38 17.43 -13.14
CA ALA A 178 12.45 18.18 -13.96
C ALA A 178 13.10 18.77 -15.22
N ASP A 179 14.33 19.26 -15.11
CA ASP A 179 15.07 19.84 -16.24
C ASP A 179 15.47 18.74 -17.24
N ALA A 180 15.96 17.60 -16.73
CA ALA A 180 16.30 16.47 -17.58
C ALA A 180 15.07 15.86 -18.29
N LEU A 181 13.90 15.86 -17.63
CA LEU A 181 12.64 15.44 -18.22
C LEU A 181 12.17 16.42 -19.31
N ALA A 182 12.24 17.73 -19.05
CA ALA A 182 11.86 18.76 -20.02
C ALA A 182 12.75 18.74 -21.28
N ALA A 183 14.02 18.30 -21.13
CA ALA A 183 14.97 18.18 -22.23
C ALA A 183 14.82 16.89 -23.07
N LEU A 184 13.82 16.04 -22.80
CA LEU A 184 13.61 14.81 -23.57
C LEU A 184 13.22 15.08 -25.02
N GLY A 185 14.05 14.62 -25.96
CA GLY A 185 13.68 14.57 -27.38
C GLY A 185 12.62 13.51 -27.70
N GLY A 186 11.92 13.67 -28.82
CA GLY A 186 10.71 12.89 -29.16
C GLY A 186 10.86 11.35 -29.09
N VAL A 187 11.97 10.78 -29.57
CA VAL A 187 12.20 9.33 -29.51
C VAL A 187 12.29 8.82 -28.08
N ARG A 188 13.03 9.53 -27.22
CA ARG A 188 13.18 9.15 -25.80
C ARG A 188 11.88 9.38 -25.05
N LEU A 189 11.14 10.44 -25.37
CA LEU A 189 9.82 10.72 -24.79
C LEU A 189 8.84 9.57 -25.07
N ALA A 190 8.76 9.10 -26.32
CA ALA A 190 7.92 7.96 -26.70
C ALA A 190 8.30 6.69 -25.92
N GLN A 191 9.59 6.37 -25.83
CA GLN A 191 10.08 5.22 -25.05
C GLN A 191 9.73 5.32 -23.55
N MET A 192 9.85 6.52 -22.96
CA MET A 192 9.49 6.74 -21.56
C MET A 192 7.96 6.67 -21.35
N HIS A 193 7.17 7.05 -22.34
CA HIS A 193 5.72 6.89 -22.31
C HIS A 193 5.32 5.40 -22.34
N GLU A 194 5.85 4.63 -23.30
CA GLU A 194 5.55 3.21 -23.48
C GLU A 194 5.89 2.36 -22.25
N THR A 195 6.98 2.70 -21.55
CA THR A 195 7.40 2.00 -20.33
C THR A 195 6.64 2.44 -19.07
N GLY A 196 5.76 3.45 -19.17
CA GLY A 196 5.09 4.06 -18.03
C GLY A 196 5.99 4.96 -17.16
N ALA A 197 7.23 5.20 -17.59
CA ALA A 197 8.22 6.02 -16.88
C ALA A 197 7.77 7.47 -16.72
N LEU A 198 7.15 8.08 -17.75
CA LEU A 198 6.62 9.45 -17.65
C LEU A 198 5.48 9.56 -16.63
N ARG A 199 4.55 8.59 -16.65
CA ARG A 199 3.46 8.54 -15.67
C ARG A 199 4.02 8.47 -14.25
N LEU A 200 4.98 7.57 -14.02
CA LEU A 200 5.64 7.46 -12.72
C LEU A 200 6.34 8.78 -12.32
N ALA A 201 7.11 9.38 -13.23
CA ALA A 201 7.83 10.62 -12.96
C ALA A 201 6.88 11.73 -12.50
N HIS A 202 5.79 11.98 -13.23
CA HIS A 202 4.84 13.02 -12.85
C HIS A 202 4.12 12.75 -11.52
N MET A 203 3.80 11.49 -11.22
CA MET A 203 3.19 11.13 -9.93
C MET A 203 4.16 11.38 -8.76
N VAL A 204 5.44 11.04 -8.94
CA VAL A 204 6.46 11.30 -7.92
C VAL A 204 6.72 12.80 -7.79
N GLU A 205 6.81 13.54 -8.89
CA GLU A 205 6.98 14.99 -8.90
C GLU A 205 5.83 15.71 -8.19
N LEU A 206 4.57 15.38 -8.54
CA LEU A 206 3.37 15.91 -7.88
C LEU A 206 3.42 15.67 -6.37
N SER A 207 3.85 14.48 -5.96
CA SER A 207 3.91 14.12 -4.54
C SER A 207 4.97 14.89 -3.76
N GLN A 208 5.98 15.46 -4.42
CA GLN A 208 7.03 16.24 -3.74
C GLN A 208 6.44 17.48 -3.07
N ALA A 209 5.34 18.03 -3.59
CA ALA A 209 4.65 19.18 -2.99
C ALA A 209 4.11 18.90 -1.58
N LEU A 210 4.00 17.62 -1.19
CA LEU A 210 3.58 17.21 0.16
C LEU A 210 4.74 17.27 1.18
N ILE A 211 5.98 17.46 0.73
CA ILE A 211 7.15 17.58 1.61
C ILE A 211 7.13 18.96 2.25
N GLY A 212 7.08 19.01 3.59
CA GLY A 212 7.11 20.26 4.35
C GLY A 212 5.76 20.99 4.44
N ALA A 213 4.70 20.48 3.80
CA ALA A 213 3.35 20.98 4.01
C ALA A 213 2.93 20.72 5.47
N ALA A 214 2.66 21.79 6.22
CA ALA A 214 2.11 21.68 7.56
C ALA A 214 0.73 21.01 7.50
N VAL A 215 0.52 19.99 8.32
CA VAL A 215 -0.80 19.38 8.51
C VAL A 215 -1.70 20.44 9.14
N PRO A 216 -2.78 20.92 8.48
CA PRO A 216 -3.79 21.67 9.19
C PRO A 216 -4.33 20.74 10.29
N PRO A 217 -4.48 21.22 11.54
CA PRO A 217 -4.97 20.38 12.63
C PRO A 217 -6.22 19.65 12.16
N ALA A 218 -6.28 18.35 12.45
CA ALA A 218 -7.48 17.57 12.18
C ALA A 218 -8.66 18.38 12.68
N ARG A 219 -9.63 18.67 11.79
CA ARG A 219 -10.91 19.22 12.26
C ARG A 219 -11.34 18.30 13.41
N PRO A 220 -11.62 18.85 14.61
CA PRO A 220 -12.16 18.03 15.67
C PRO A 220 -13.32 17.25 15.07
N ALA A 221 -13.38 15.94 15.35
CA ALA A 221 -14.56 15.15 15.03
C ALA A 221 -15.77 16.02 15.41
N PRO A 222 -16.80 16.12 14.55
CA PRO A 222 -18.00 16.87 14.93
C PRO A 222 -18.33 16.39 16.33
N ALA A 223 -18.37 17.34 17.29
CA ALA A 223 -18.78 17.02 18.63
C ALA A 223 -20.03 16.17 18.44
N ARG A 224 -20.01 14.97 19.03
CA ARG A 224 -21.20 14.14 19.07
C ARG A 224 -22.18 15.03 19.82
N GLU A 225 -22.98 15.81 19.09
CA GLU A 225 -24.08 16.56 19.65
C GLU A 225 -24.84 15.45 20.36
N ALA A 226 -24.78 15.50 21.69
CA ALA A 226 -25.67 14.72 22.50
C ALA A 226 -27.04 15.14 21.98
N ASN A 227 -27.67 14.24 21.21
CA ASN A 227 -28.96 14.47 20.58
C ASN A 227 -29.97 14.77 21.69
N ALA A 228 -30.08 16.04 22.08
CA ALA A 228 -31.11 16.53 22.98
C ALA A 228 -32.50 16.32 22.37
N GLU A 229 -32.58 16.23 21.03
CA GLU A 229 -33.80 15.88 20.30
C GLU A 229 -34.15 14.38 20.41
N GLY A 230 -33.16 13.48 20.49
CA GLY A 230 -33.41 12.04 20.63
C GLY A 230 -33.99 11.68 21.99
N ASP A 231 -33.51 12.35 23.05
CA ASP A 231 -34.02 12.18 24.41
C ASP A 231 -35.40 12.82 24.62
N ALA A 232 -35.71 13.90 23.90
CA ALA A 232 -37.04 14.52 23.92
C ALA A 232 -38.09 13.61 23.26
N PHE A 233 -37.76 13.00 22.11
CA PHE A 233 -38.64 12.07 21.41
C PHE A 233 -38.91 10.79 22.22
N LEU A 234 -37.89 10.23 22.88
CA LEU A 234 -38.03 9.04 23.73
C LEU A 234 -38.74 9.32 25.06
N ARG A 235 -38.77 10.56 25.55
CA ARG A 235 -39.61 10.96 26.70
C ARG A 235 -41.07 11.10 26.30
N ALA A 236 -41.37 11.76 25.18
CA ALA A 236 -42.74 11.93 24.70
C ALA A 236 -43.45 10.58 24.46
N LEU A 237 -42.74 9.59 23.89
CA LEU A 237 -43.27 8.24 23.69
C LEU A 237 -43.53 7.46 24.99
N ARG A 238 -42.83 7.81 26.08
CA ARG A 238 -43.00 7.13 27.38
C ARG A 238 -44.17 7.71 28.17
N GLU A 239 -44.53 8.97 27.92
CA GLU A 239 -45.68 9.64 28.55
C GLU A 239 -47.02 9.29 27.87
N GLU A 240 -47.03 8.91 26.59
CA GLU A 240 -48.25 8.43 25.89
C GLU A 240 -48.61 6.96 26.16
N MET A 241 -47.74 6.20 26.85
CA MET A 241 -47.94 4.77 27.14
C MET A 241 -48.18 4.46 28.64
N SER A 242 -48.48 5.48 29.46
CA SER A 242 -48.93 5.37 30.86
C SER A 242 -50.32 5.97 31.04
#